data_AF-A0A9N9J119-F1
#
_entry.id   AF-A0A9N9J119-F1
#
_cell.length_a   1.000
_cell.length_b   1.000
_cell.length_c   1.000
_cell.angle_alpha   90.00
_cell.angle_beta   90.00
_cell.angle_gamma   90.00
#
_symmetry.space_group_name_H-M   'P 1'
#
loop_
_entity.id
_entity.type
_entity.pdbx_description
1 polymer ?
#
loop_
_entity_poly.entity_id
_entity_poly.type
_entity_poly.pdbx_seq_one_letter_code
_entity_poly.pdbx_strand_id
1 'polypeptide(L)'
;MNHDPSNTTSEKRHHIRRRSYYPSTIRIILGHFASLSIFLIRQLFRSNNLPFLLTFLWHTYYARRLLRLPRTYLERYFAQGRRDPPPVVAIDVLKRLGGINFSLGLLSLLALIRFRDMTTQKVTLLVLSVANGTQAWNDVINWRSGRWNWNNLTEIGGSDGIIALMNIIAYGISVIRSGSLL
;
A
#
# COMPACT_ATOMS: atom_id res chain seq x y z
N MET A 1 68.72 29.96 -48.20
CA MET A 1 68.75 30.47 -46.82
C MET A 1 67.40 31.15 -46.61
N ASN A 2 66.39 30.36 -46.20
CA ASN A 2 64.99 30.80 -46.14
C ASN A 2 64.64 31.04 -44.67
N HIS A 3 64.15 32.24 -44.36
CA HIS A 3 63.55 32.58 -43.08
C HIS A 3 62.04 32.35 -43.16
N ASP A 4 61.52 31.38 -42.41
CA ASP A 4 60.10 31.27 -42.10
C ASP A 4 59.79 32.02 -40.80
N PRO A 5 58.78 32.89 -40.75
CA PRO A 5 58.32 33.50 -39.51
C PRO A 5 57.29 32.58 -38.82
N SER A 6 57.62 32.10 -37.63
CA SER A 6 56.68 31.41 -36.75
C SER A 6 55.62 32.38 -36.24
N ASN A 7 54.41 32.26 -36.78
CA ASN A 7 53.24 33.04 -36.41
C ASN A 7 52.63 32.44 -35.12
N THR A 8 52.88 33.06 -33.96
CA THR A 8 52.27 32.64 -32.68
C THR A 8 50.88 33.26 -32.53
N THR A 9 49.84 32.52 -32.91
CA THR A 9 48.46 32.84 -32.57
C THR A 9 48.21 32.51 -31.09
N SER A 10 48.12 33.55 -30.28
CA SER A 10 47.68 33.49 -28.88
C SER A 10 46.19 33.13 -28.83
N GLU A 11 45.90 31.83 -28.67
CA GLU A 11 44.55 31.34 -28.35
C GLU A 11 44.10 31.84 -26.97
N LYS A 12 43.22 32.85 -26.97
CA LYS A 12 42.47 33.27 -25.78
C LYS A 12 41.55 32.12 -25.34
N ARG A 13 42.00 31.33 -24.36
CA ARG A 13 41.15 30.36 -23.65
C ARG A 13 40.06 31.11 -22.88
N HIS A 14 38.86 31.15 -23.45
CA HIS A 14 37.66 31.57 -22.73
C HIS A 14 37.35 30.55 -21.62
N HIS A 15 37.65 30.90 -20.37
CA HIS A 15 37.17 30.16 -19.20
C HIS A 15 35.64 30.27 -19.11
N ILE A 16 34.93 29.25 -19.59
CA ILE A 16 33.50 29.08 -19.33
C ILE A 16 33.36 28.84 -17.82
N ARG A 17 33.00 29.89 -17.06
CA ARG A 17 32.54 29.77 -15.68
C ARG A 17 31.32 28.86 -15.68
N ARG A 18 31.51 27.57 -15.36
CA ARG A 18 30.39 26.68 -15.03
C ARG A 18 29.66 27.32 -13.85
N ARG A 19 28.48 27.90 -14.11
CA ARG A 19 27.60 28.38 -13.04
C ARG A 19 27.33 27.18 -12.14
N SER A 20 27.81 27.24 -10.90
CA SER A 20 27.50 26.27 -9.87
C SER A 20 25.98 26.20 -9.74
N TYR A 21 25.39 25.11 -10.23
CA TYR A 21 23.95 24.88 -10.14
C TYR A 21 23.62 24.59 -8.68
N TYR A 22 23.34 25.65 -7.92
CA TYR A 22 22.86 25.50 -6.55
C TYR A 22 21.47 24.89 -6.62
N PRO A 23 21.24 23.70 -6.04
CA PRO A 23 19.90 23.14 -5.98
C PRO A 23 19.01 24.10 -5.19
N SER A 24 17.80 24.34 -5.69
CA SER A 24 16.84 25.19 -5.01
C SER A 24 16.56 24.65 -3.60
N THR A 25 16.36 25.54 -2.64
CA THR A 25 16.07 25.18 -1.23
C THR A 25 14.91 24.19 -1.10
N ILE A 26 13.93 24.30 -2.01
CA ILE A 26 12.80 23.37 -2.12
C ILE A 26 13.26 21.94 -2.44
N ARG A 27 14.20 21.75 -3.39
CA ARG A 27 14.73 20.41 -3.72
C ARG A 27 15.51 19.80 -2.56
N ILE A 28 16.20 20.62 -1.77
CA ILE A 28 16.93 20.17 -0.58
C ILE A 28 15.94 19.69 0.49
N ILE A 29 14.93 20.50 0.80
CA ILE A 29 13.86 20.15 1.75
C ILE A 29 13.13 18.87 1.30
N LEU A 30 12.77 18.79 0.02
CA LEU A 30 12.07 17.62 -0.53
C LEU A 30 12.95 16.36 -0.49
N GLY A 31 14.25 16.50 -0.75
CA GLY A 31 15.23 15.42 -0.63
C GLY A 31 15.39 14.92 0.81
N HIS A 32 15.42 15.82 1.79
CA HIS A 32 15.45 15.44 3.21
C HIS A 32 14.14 14.78 3.67
N PHE A 33 13.00 15.29 3.20
CA PHE A 33 11.71 14.68 3.49
C PHE A 33 11.60 13.28 2.89
N ALA A 34 12.05 13.11 1.64
CA ALA A 34 12.09 11.82 0.97
C ALA A 34 13.04 10.84 1.68
N SER A 35 14.24 11.27 2.07
CA SER A 35 15.20 10.40 2.77
C SER A 35 14.73 10.00 4.17
N LEU A 36 14.12 10.91 4.92
CA LEU A 36 13.49 10.63 6.21
C LEU A 36 12.31 9.66 6.05
N SER A 37 11.47 9.86 5.04
CA SER A 37 10.35 8.95 4.73
C SER A 37 10.85 7.55 4.37
N ILE A 38 11.89 7.44 3.54
CA ILE A 38 12.52 6.15 3.20
C ILE A 38 13.09 5.48 4.45
N PHE A 39 13.74 6.23 5.34
CA PHE A 39 14.27 5.71 6.59
C PHE A 39 13.17 5.19 7.51
N LEU A 40 12.09 5.95 7.69
CA LEU A 40 10.94 5.54 8.50
C LEU A 40 10.27 4.29 7.94
N ILE A 41 10.05 4.22 6.61
CA ILE A 41 9.50 3.03 5.94
C ILE A 41 10.43 1.83 6.20
N ARG A 42 11.74 1.96 5.97
CA ARG A 42 12.69 0.87 6.24
C ARG A 42 12.68 0.41 7.70
N GLN A 43 12.52 1.33 8.64
CA GLN A 43 12.48 1.01 10.06
C GLN A 43 11.16 0.34 10.47
N LEU A 44 10.03 0.82 9.96
CA LEU A 44 8.70 0.23 10.19
C LEU A 44 8.57 -1.18 9.59
N PHE A 45 9.16 -1.40 8.41
CA PHE A 45 9.15 -2.68 7.70
C PHE A 45 10.44 -3.50 7.92
N ARG A 46 11.27 -3.12 8.91
CA ARG A 46 12.48 -3.89 9.27
C ARG A 46 12.12 -5.31 9.70
N SER A 47 10.94 -5.47 10.29
CA SER A 47 10.27 -6.75 10.52
C SER A 47 8.95 -6.77 9.76
N ASN A 48 8.59 -7.93 9.21
CA ASN A 48 7.27 -8.13 8.58
C ASN A 48 6.12 -8.14 9.62
N ASN A 49 6.43 -7.94 10.91
CA ASN A 49 5.47 -8.02 11.99
C ASN A 49 4.43 -6.90 11.93
N LEU A 50 4.84 -5.68 11.59
CA LEU A 50 3.94 -4.52 11.51
C LEU A 50 2.85 -4.68 10.43
N PRO A 51 3.16 -5.05 9.17
CA PRO A 51 2.12 -5.29 8.16
C PRO A 51 1.19 -6.44 8.55
N PHE A 52 1.70 -7.52 9.15
CA PHE A 52 0.85 -8.60 9.66
C PHE A 52 -0.06 -8.15 10.81
N LEU A 53 0.47 -7.36 11.76
CA LEU A 53 -0.31 -6.83 12.88
C LEU A 53 -1.44 -5.92 12.40
N LEU A 54 -1.15 -5.00 11.49
CA LEU A 54 -2.16 -4.08 10.94
C LEU A 54 -3.21 -4.83 10.13
N THR A 55 -2.77 -5.79 9.31
CA THR A 55 -3.69 -6.67 8.55
C THR A 55 -4.60 -7.46 9.50
N PHE A 56 -4.04 -7.99 10.59
CA PHE A 56 -4.81 -8.70 11.62
C PHE A 56 -5.84 -7.79 12.30
N LEU A 57 -5.43 -6.60 12.74
CA LEU A 57 -6.32 -5.64 13.40
C LEU A 57 -7.45 -5.20 12.47
N TRP A 58 -7.13 -4.90 11.21
CA TRP A 58 -8.10 -4.50 10.20
C TRP A 58 -9.15 -5.58 9.96
N HIS A 59 -8.71 -6.80 9.61
CA HIS A 59 -9.64 -7.89 9.32
C HIS A 59 -10.44 -8.34 10.55
N THR A 60 -9.87 -8.28 11.75
CA THR A 60 -10.59 -8.57 12.99
C THR A 60 -11.66 -7.53 13.28
N TYR A 61 -11.33 -6.24 13.10
CA TYR A 61 -12.28 -5.14 13.22
C TYR A 61 -13.43 -5.29 12.21
N TYR A 62 -13.10 -5.54 10.95
CA TYR A 62 -14.09 -5.64 9.88
C TYR A 62 -14.97 -6.89 10.03
N ALA A 63 -14.37 -8.05 10.33
CA ALA A 63 -15.11 -9.28 10.63
C ALA A 63 -16.07 -9.11 11.81
N ARG A 64 -15.62 -8.48 12.92
CA ARG A 64 -16.48 -8.20 14.07
C ARG A 64 -17.68 -7.34 13.68
N ARG A 65 -17.46 -6.34 12.84
CA ARG A 65 -18.51 -5.45 12.37
C ARG A 65 -19.55 -6.17 11.50
N LEU A 66 -19.09 -6.98 10.55
CA LEU A 66 -19.95 -7.75 9.64
C LEU A 66 -20.72 -8.87 10.35
N LEU A 67 -20.10 -9.56 11.32
CA LEU A 67 -20.71 -10.67 12.03
C LEU A 67 -21.70 -10.20 13.12
N ARG A 68 -21.37 -9.14 13.86
CA ARG A 68 -22.21 -8.68 14.98
C ARG A 68 -23.31 -7.70 14.56
N LEU A 69 -23.05 -6.84 13.59
CA LEU A 69 -23.95 -5.73 13.24
C LEU A 69 -24.20 -5.62 11.71
N PRO A 70 -24.62 -6.71 11.02
CA PRO A 70 -24.82 -6.69 9.57
C PRO A 70 -25.95 -5.74 9.12
N ARG A 71 -27.00 -5.56 9.93
CA ARG A 71 -28.10 -4.63 9.61
C ARG A 71 -27.65 -3.17 9.63
N THR A 72 -26.97 -2.76 10.70
CA THR A 72 -26.38 -1.42 10.82
C THR A 72 -25.34 -1.15 9.74
N TYR A 73 -24.63 -2.18 9.29
CA TYR A 73 -23.69 -2.07 8.16
C TYR A 73 -24.43 -1.72 6.86
N LEU A 74 -25.49 -2.45 6.52
CA LEU A 74 -26.30 -2.17 5.33
C LEU A 74 -26.95 -0.79 5.38
N GLU A 75 -27.53 -0.42 6.51
CA GLU A 75 -28.14 0.90 6.70
C GLU A 75 -27.15 2.05 6.46
N ARG A 76 -25.89 1.89 6.88
CA ARG A 76 -24.87 2.92 6.75
C ARG A 76 -24.28 3.03 5.35
N TYR A 77 -24.16 1.92 4.63
CA TYR A 77 -23.33 1.85 3.41
C TYR A 77 -24.09 1.59 2.12
N PHE A 78 -25.32 1.09 2.19
CA PHE A 78 -26.11 0.80 1.00
C PHE A 78 -26.68 2.10 0.40
N ALA A 79 -26.49 2.31 -0.91
CA ALA A 79 -26.85 3.56 -1.58
C ALA A 79 -28.30 3.59 -2.11
N GLN A 80 -28.88 2.43 -2.45
CA GLN A 80 -30.28 2.35 -2.84
C GLN A 80 -31.16 2.41 -1.59
N GLY A 81 -32.03 3.41 -1.54
CA GLY A 81 -32.75 3.86 -0.34
C GLY A 81 -33.43 2.76 0.49
N ARG A 82 -33.68 3.12 1.75
CA ARG A 82 -34.34 2.36 2.84
C ARG A 82 -35.61 1.60 2.40
N ARG A 83 -35.46 0.52 1.64
CA ARG A 83 -36.53 -0.46 1.48
C ARG A 83 -36.52 -1.35 2.71
N ASP A 84 -37.71 -1.52 3.29
CA ASP A 84 -38.03 -2.46 4.35
C ASP A 84 -37.38 -3.83 4.14
N PRO A 85 -37.19 -4.58 5.24
CA PRO A 85 -35.90 -4.99 5.76
C PRO A 85 -34.95 -5.61 4.72
N PRO A 86 -33.62 -5.45 4.91
CA PRO A 86 -32.64 -6.04 4.00
C PRO A 86 -32.92 -7.54 3.83
N PRO A 87 -32.93 -8.05 2.57
CA PRO A 87 -33.26 -9.44 2.31
C PRO A 87 -32.33 -10.33 3.13
N VAL A 88 -32.88 -11.40 3.74
CA VAL A 88 -32.13 -12.31 4.64
C VAL A 88 -30.83 -12.79 3.97
N VAL A 89 -30.89 -13.02 2.65
CA VAL A 89 -29.75 -13.37 1.80
C VAL A 89 -28.60 -12.35 1.90
N ALA A 90 -28.87 -11.04 1.98
CA ALA A 90 -27.84 -10.02 2.12
C ALA A 90 -27.14 -10.10 3.49
N ILE A 91 -27.87 -10.41 4.55
CA ILE A 91 -27.31 -10.60 5.90
C ILE A 91 -26.39 -11.81 5.91
N ASP A 92 -26.80 -12.92 5.29
CA ASP A 92 -25.99 -14.14 5.23
C ASP A 92 -24.73 -13.95 4.37
N VAL A 93 -24.83 -13.21 3.27
CA VAL A 93 -23.66 -12.83 2.46
C VAL A 93 -22.68 -11.97 3.27
N LEU A 94 -23.16 -10.99 4.05
CA LEU A 94 -22.29 -10.20 4.92
C LEU A 94 -21.63 -11.04 6.01
N LYS A 95 -22.35 -12.00 6.62
CA LYS A 95 -21.75 -12.92 7.59
C LYS A 95 -20.68 -13.80 6.95
N ARG A 96 -20.93 -14.29 5.73
CA ARG A 96 -19.93 -15.05 4.96
C ARG A 96 -18.69 -14.19 4.68
N LEU A 97 -18.88 -12.93 4.28
CA LEU A 97 -17.78 -11.98 4.10
C LEU A 97 -17.02 -11.72 5.42
N GLY A 98 -17.75 -11.66 6.54
CA GLY A 98 -17.17 -11.60 7.88
C GLY A 98 -16.31 -12.82 8.21
N GLY A 99 -16.74 -14.02 7.83
CA GLY A 99 -15.97 -15.26 7.99
C GLY A 99 -14.71 -15.30 7.13
N ILE A 100 -14.78 -14.80 5.89
CA ILE A 100 -13.61 -14.65 5.01
C ILE A 100 -12.59 -13.70 5.66
N ASN A 101 -13.04 -12.53 6.12
CA ASN A 101 -12.18 -11.58 6.81
C ASN A 101 -11.58 -12.17 8.08
N PHE A 102 -12.36 -12.90 8.87
CA PHE A 102 -11.83 -13.59 10.05
C PHE A 102 -10.71 -14.58 9.69
N SER A 103 -10.86 -15.31 8.57
CA SER A 103 -9.85 -16.26 8.08
C SER A 103 -8.57 -15.55 7.64
N LEU A 104 -8.67 -14.40 6.97
CA LEU A 104 -7.52 -13.56 6.60
C LEU A 104 -6.84 -12.94 7.83
N GLY A 105 -7.63 -12.53 8.83
CA GLY A 105 -7.13 -12.13 10.14
C GLY A 105 -6.36 -13.26 10.81
N LEU A 106 -6.90 -14.47 10.83
CA LEU A 106 -6.22 -15.62 11.44
C LEU A 106 -4.94 -16.02 10.68
N LEU A 107 -4.94 -15.92 9.35
CA LEU A 107 -3.74 -16.12 8.53
C LEU A 107 -2.65 -15.09 8.87
N SER A 108 -2.99 -13.80 8.99
CA SER A 108 -2.03 -12.77 9.37
C SER A 108 -1.53 -12.94 10.82
N LEU A 109 -2.37 -13.40 11.74
CA LEU A 109 -1.97 -13.75 13.10
C LEU A 109 -1.00 -14.94 13.14
N LEU A 110 -1.27 -15.99 12.36
CA LEU A 110 -0.37 -17.13 12.22
C LEU A 110 0.97 -16.71 11.62
N ALA A 111 0.95 -15.82 10.62
CA ALA A 111 2.17 -15.27 10.06
C ALA A 111 2.99 -14.46 11.08
N LEU A 112 2.30 -13.72 11.95
CA LEU A 112 2.93 -12.93 13.01
C LEU A 112 3.57 -13.80 14.10
N ILE A 113 2.86 -14.85 14.55
CA ILE A 113 3.27 -15.62 15.74
C ILE A 113 4.13 -16.85 15.36
N ARG A 114 3.84 -17.48 14.22
CA ARG A 114 4.32 -18.84 13.94
C ARG A 114 5.23 -18.96 12.72
N PHE A 115 5.05 -18.15 11.68
CA PHE A 115 5.90 -18.24 10.49
C PHE A 115 7.25 -17.57 10.73
N ARG A 116 8.28 -18.37 11.03
CA ARG A 116 9.67 -17.89 11.14
C ARG A 116 10.39 -17.89 9.79
N ASP A 117 9.93 -18.72 8.86
CA ASP A 117 10.53 -18.82 7.53
C ASP A 117 10.15 -17.62 6.65
N MET A 118 11.17 -17.01 6.06
CA MET A 118 10.99 -15.80 5.25
C MET A 118 10.12 -16.05 4.02
N THR A 119 10.23 -17.23 3.40
CA THR A 119 9.42 -17.62 2.24
C THR A 119 7.95 -17.70 2.57
N THR A 120 7.59 -18.32 3.69
CA THR A 120 6.19 -18.40 4.13
C THR A 120 5.64 -17.03 4.47
N GLN A 121 6.44 -16.14 5.08
CA GLN A 121 6.05 -14.75 5.29
C GLN A 121 5.80 -14.01 3.97
N LYS A 122 6.68 -14.14 2.98
CA LYS A 122 6.50 -13.51 1.65
C LYS A 122 5.23 -13.98 0.96
N VAL A 123 5.00 -15.30 0.92
CA VAL A 123 3.80 -15.88 0.31
C VAL A 123 2.56 -15.37 1.03
N THR A 124 2.59 -15.30 2.37
CA THR A 124 1.46 -14.80 3.14
C THR A 124 1.20 -13.31 2.86
N LEU A 125 2.23 -12.48 2.78
CA LEU A 125 2.11 -11.07 2.40
C LEU A 125 1.51 -10.93 0.99
N LEU A 126 1.94 -11.76 0.03
CA LEU A 126 1.41 -11.76 -1.33
C LEU A 126 -0.08 -12.14 -1.35
N VAL A 127 -0.46 -13.21 -0.64
CA VAL A 127 -1.86 -13.67 -0.53
C VAL A 127 -2.74 -12.58 0.08
N LEU A 128 -2.30 -11.97 1.19
CA LEU A 128 -3.03 -10.88 1.84
C LEU A 128 -3.13 -9.65 0.94
N SER A 129 -2.07 -9.34 0.18
CA SER A 129 -2.07 -8.24 -0.79
C SER A 129 -3.12 -8.45 -1.88
N VAL A 130 -3.14 -9.64 -2.48
CA VAL A 130 -4.09 -9.97 -3.57
C VAL A 130 -5.52 -10.01 -3.06
N ALA A 131 -5.74 -10.60 -1.89
CA ALA A 131 -7.07 -10.64 -1.26
C ALA A 131 -7.61 -9.23 -1.03
N ASN A 132 -6.82 -8.35 -0.40
CA ASN A 132 -7.24 -6.99 -0.05
C ASN A 132 -7.35 -6.10 -1.29
N GLY A 133 -6.44 -6.27 -2.26
CA GLY A 133 -6.53 -5.58 -3.55
C GLY A 133 -7.79 -5.94 -4.32
N THR A 134 -8.18 -7.22 -4.29
CA THR A 134 -9.41 -7.71 -4.92
C THR A 134 -10.67 -7.21 -4.19
N GLN A 135 -10.65 -7.15 -2.86
CA GLN A 135 -11.74 -6.56 -2.07
C GLN A 135 -11.92 -5.07 -2.38
N ALA A 136 -10.84 -4.29 -2.35
CA ALA A 136 -10.85 -2.88 -2.70
C ALA A 136 -11.35 -2.64 -4.13
N TRP A 137 -10.92 -3.48 -5.09
CA TRP A 137 -11.39 -3.42 -6.48
C TRP A 137 -12.89 -3.72 -6.60
N ASN A 138 -13.38 -4.74 -5.91
CA ASN A 138 -14.80 -5.07 -5.88
C ASN A 138 -15.62 -3.93 -5.27
N ASP A 139 -15.11 -3.25 -4.25
CA ASP A 139 -15.77 -2.09 -3.66
C ASP A 139 -15.83 -0.89 -4.61
N VAL A 140 -14.78 -0.65 -5.40
CA VAL A 140 -14.79 0.36 -6.48
C VAL A 140 -15.86 0.02 -7.52
N ILE A 141 -15.94 -1.23 -7.97
CA ILE A 141 -16.96 -1.66 -8.94
C ILE A 141 -18.36 -1.47 -8.38
N ASN A 142 -18.58 -1.92 -7.14
CA ASN A 142 -19.90 -1.85 -6.51
C ASN A 142 -20.30 -0.39 -6.22
N TRP A 143 -19.36 0.49 -5.87
CA TRP A 143 -19.60 1.93 -5.79
C TRP A 143 -19.98 2.53 -7.16
N ARG A 144 -19.22 2.22 -8.22
CA ARG A 144 -19.54 2.68 -9.60
C ARG A 144 -20.92 2.21 -10.06
N SER A 145 -21.34 1.02 -9.65
CA SER A 145 -22.68 0.48 -9.94
C SER A 145 -23.81 1.09 -9.09
N GLY A 146 -23.50 1.98 -8.15
CA GLY A 146 -24.48 2.61 -7.27
C GLY A 146 -25.04 1.69 -6.18
N ARG A 147 -24.40 0.55 -5.90
CA ARG A 147 -24.79 -0.37 -4.82
C ARG A 147 -24.32 0.13 -3.45
N TRP A 148 -23.07 0.59 -3.39
CA TRP A 148 -22.48 1.16 -2.18
C TRP A 148 -22.37 2.68 -2.29
N ASN A 149 -22.47 3.35 -1.16
CA ASN A 149 -22.25 4.79 -1.07
C ASN A 149 -20.76 5.14 -1.05
N TRP A 150 -20.46 6.43 -1.18
CA TRP A 150 -19.10 6.95 -1.14
C TRP A 150 -18.37 6.61 0.17
N ASN A 151 -19.08 6.62 1.30
CA ASN A 151 -18.50 6.32 2.61
C ASN A 151 -18.00 4.87 2.72
N ASN A 152 -18.67 3.91 2.05
CA ASN A 152 -18.18 2.54 2.00
C ASN A 152 -16.87 2.45 1.23
N LEU A 153 -16.78 3.16 0.10
CA LEU A 153 -15.56 3.15 -0.71
C LEU A 153 -14.39 3.79 0.03
N THR A 154 -14.60 4.91 0.72
CA THR A 154 -13.52 5.61 1.43
C THR A 154 -13.10 4.89 2.71
N GLU A 155 -14.06 4.40 3.50
CA GLU A 155 -13.76 3.78 4.80
C GLU A 155 -13.35 2.31 4.69
N ILE A 156 -13.98 1.55 3.80
CA ILE A 156 -13.74 0.10 3.66
C ILE A 156 -12.79 -0.16 2.51
N GLY A 157 -13.19 0.18 1.28
CA GLY A 157 -12.37 -0.05 0.09
C GLY A 157 -11.02 0.69 0.15
N GLY A 158 -10.99 1.89 0.72
CA GLY A 158 -9.77 2.66 0.96
C GLY A 158 -8.85 1.98 1.98
N SER A 159 -9.40 1.44 3.06
CA SER A 159 -8.63 0.71 4.06
C SER A 159 -8.09 -0.61 3.52
N ASP A 160 -8.89 -1.38 2.78
CA ASP A 160 -8.43 -2.59 2.08
C ASP A 160 -7.32 -2.25 1.09
N GLY A 161 -7.46 -1.14 0.36
CA GLY A 161 -6.43 -0.64 -0.56
C GLY A 161 -5.13 -0.26 0.16
N ILE A 162 -5.21 0.42 1.31
CA ILE A 162 -4.05 0.77 2.13
C ILE A 162 -3.36 -0.50 2.65
N ILE A 163 -4.11 -1.46 3.19
CA ILE A 163 -3.53 -2.71 3.70
C ILE A 163 -2.90 -3.52 2.55
N ALA A 164 -3.53 -3.57 1.37
CA ALA A 164 -2.96 -4.21 0.19
C ALA A 164 -1.62 -3.57 -0.20
N LEU A 165 -1.56 -2.24 -0.24
CA LEU A 165 -0.34 -1.50 -0.54
C LEU A 165 0.76 -1.76 0.50
N MET A 166 0.42 -1.75 1.79
CA MET A 166 1.37 -2.04 2.86
C MET A 166 1.95 -3.45 2.74
N ASN A 167 1.12 -4.44 2.44
CA ASN A 167 1.55 -5.81 2.28
C ASN A 167 2.43 -5.99 1.03
N ILE A 168 2.13 -5.29 -0.08
CA ILE A 168 2.98 -5.27 -1.28
C ILE A 168 4.34 -4.64 -1.00
N ILE A 169 4.38 -3.52 -0.28
CA ILE A 169 5.63 -2.84 0.09
C ILE A 169 6.47 -3.76 0.97
N ALA A 170 5.86 -4.39 1.97
CA ALA A 170 6.52 -5.36 2.85
C ALA A 170 7.07 -6.57 2.07
N TYR A 171 6.30 -7.08 1.12
CA TYR A 171 6.72 -8.15 0.22
C TYR A 171 7.93 -7.71 -0.62
N GLY A 172 7.87 -6.53 -1.24
CA GLY A 172 8.99 -5.99 -2.04
C GLY A 172 10.27 -5.83 -1.22
N ILE A 173 10.18 -5.28 -0.01
CA ILE A 173 11.32 -5.17 0.91
C ILE A 173 11.86 -6.55 1.28
N SER A 174 10.97 -7.53 1.51
CA SER A 174 11.33 -8.91 1.81
C SER A 174 12.05 -9.61 0.66
N VAL A 175 11.62 -9.38 -0.58
CA VAL A 175 12.27 -9.89 -1.80
C VAL A 175 13.68 -9.30 -1.93
N ILE A 176 13.82 -7.98 -1.82
CA ILE A 176 15.12 -7.30 -1.93
C ILE A 176 16.10 -7.81 -0.86
N ARG A 177 15.62 -7.98 0.38
CA ARG A 177 16.44 -8.45 1.51
C ARG A 177 16.93 -9.89 1.34
N SER A 178 16.14 -10.75 0.70
CA SER A 178 16.45 -12.18 0.56
C SER A 178 17.07 -12.53 -0.79
N GLY A 179 17.05 -11.61 -1.75
CA GLY A 179 17.54 -11.87 -3.12
C GLY A 179 16.67 -12.84 -3.92
N SER A 180 15.49 -13.21 -3.43
CA SER A 180 14.60 -14.20 -4.05
C SER A 180 13.14 -13.76 -3.96
N LEU A 181 12.39 -14.04 -5.02
CA LEU A 181 10.94 -13.80 -5.09
C LEU A 181 10.17 -14.68 -4.09
N LEU A 182 10.72 -15.85 -3.75
CA LEU A 182 10.21 -16.78 -2.73
C LEU A 182 11.20 -16.89 -1.58
#